data_AF-A0A535DZK6-F1
#
_entry.id   AF-A0A535DZK6-F1
#
_cell.length_a   1.000
_cell.length_b   1.000
_cell.length_c   1.000
_cell.angle_alpha   90.00
_cell.angle_beta   90.00
_cell.angle_gamma   90.00
#
_symmetry.space_group_name_H-M   'P 1'
#
loop_
_entity.id
_entity.type
_entity.pdbx_description
1 polymer ?
#
loop_
_entity_poly.entity_id
_entity_poly.type
_entity_poly.pdbx_seq_one_letter_code
_entity_poly.pdbx_strand_id
1 'polypeptide(L)'
;MIVRYDGQQYERDLARCRRALLQGKVEKRFRNLDGFAELVGLSQATASRFLSGAEQGSKAATSRLLAGLGLTFEEVHRKVEAAREGSAQ
;
A
#
# COMPACT_ATOMS: atom_id res chain seq x y z
N MET A 1 -8.59 1.01 -3.87
CA MET A 1 -8.86 1.91 -2.72
C MET A 1 -8.29 3.28 -3.05
N ILE A 2 -9.02 4.37 -2.81
CA ILE A 2 -8.47 5.72 -3.03
C ILE A 2 -7.69 6.18 -1.80
N VAL A 3 -6.48 6.68 -2.02
CA VAL A 3 -5.59 7.27 -1.00
C VAL A 3 -5.01 8.58 -1.50
N ARG A 4 -4.60 9.45 -0.59
CA ARG A 4 -4.06 10.76 -0.90
C ARG A 4 -2.69 10.93 -0.25
N TYR A 5 -1.75 11.41 -1.04
CA TYR A 5 -0.40 11.77 -0.59
C TYR A 5 -0.05 13.12 -1.19
N ASP A 6 0.46 14.04 -0.38
CA ASP A 6 0.95 15.35 -0.86
C ASP A 6 -0.10 16.09 -1.74
N GLY A 7 -1.38 15.98 -1.39
CA GLY A 7 -2.50 16.56 -2.15
C GLY A 7 -2.96 15.76 -3.38
N GLN A 8 -2.18 14.79 -3.86
CA GLN A 8 -2.51 13.95 -5.02
C GLN A 8 -3.28 12.70 -4.60
N GLN A 9 -4.37 12.39 -5.32
CA GLN A 9 -5.12 11.14 -5.15
C GLN A 9 -4.55 10.01 -6.01
N TYR A 10 -4.58 8.81 -5.45
CA TYR A 10 -4.15 7.58 -6.08
C TYR A 10 -5.16 6.47 -5.85
N GLU A 11 -5.36 5.66 -6.87
CA GLU A 11 -5.95 4.34 -6.74
C GLU A 11 -4.86 3.34 -6.36
N ARG A 12 -5.00 2.74 -5.17
CA ARG A 12 -4.14 1.67 -4.66
C ARG A 12 -4.70 0.30 -5.02
N ASP A 13 -3.87 -0.54 -5.64
CA ASP A 13 -4.12 -1.97 -5.87
C ASP A 13 -3.78 -2.79 -4.62
N LEU A 14 -4.77 -2.97 -3.74
CA LEU A 14 -4.64 -3.81 -2.55
C LEU A 14 -4.50 -5.30 -2.89
N ALA A 15 -5.03 -5.75 -4.03
CA ALA A 15 -4.93 -7.15 -4.43
C ALA A 15 -3.48 -7.51 -4.75
N ARG A 16 -2.74 -6.61 -5.41
CA ARG A 16 -1.30 -6.77 -5.65
C ARG A 16 -0.50 -6.84 -4.35
N CYS A 17 -0.76 -5.96 -3.39
CA CYS A 17 -0.11 -6.00 -2.07
C CYS A 17 -0.36 -7.33 -1.34
N ARG A 18 -1.61 -7.81 -1.34
CA ARG A 18 -1.98 -9.07 -0.68
C ARG A 18 -1.33 -10.28 -1.35
N ARG A 19 -1.25 -10.31 -2.68
CA ARG A 19 -0.51 -11.36 -3.42
C ARG A 19 0.97 -11.37 -3.06
N ALA A 20 1.61 -10.19 -3.03
CA ALA A 20 3.02 -10.09 -2.65
C ALA A 20 3.27 -10.53 -1.20
N LEU A 21 2.33 -10.27 -0.28
CA LEU A 21 2.41 -10.76 1.09
C LEU A 21 2.38 -12.30 1.14
N LEU A 22 1.46 -12.93 0.39
CA LEU A 22 1.37 -14.38 0.30
C LEU A 22 2.63 -14.98 -0.31
N GLN A 23 3.15 -14.38 -1.38
CA GLN A 23 4.39 -14.81 -2.02
C GLN A 23 5.57 -14.74 -1.04
N GLY A 24 5.69 -13.67 -0.26
CA GLY A 24 6.73 -13.56 0.77
C GLY A 24 6.64 -14.63 1.87
N LYS A 25 5.43 -15.09 2.21
CA LYS A 25 5.25 -16.24 3.13
C LYS A 25 5.71 -17.55 2.51
N VAL A 26 5.36 -17.79 1.24
CA VAL A 26 5.78 -18.98 0.48
C VAL A 26 7.31 -19.03 0.37
N GLU A 27 7.94 -17.90 0.10
CA GLU A 27 9.39 -17.72 0.02
C GLU A 27 10.09 -17.73 1.39
N LYS A 28 9.34 -17.89 2.49
CA LYS A 28 9.85 -17.88 3.88
C LYS A 28 10.56 -16.58 4.28
N ARG A 29 10.28 -15.46 3.61
CA ARG A 29 10.78 -14.13 4.01
C ARG A 29 10.24 -13.67 5.36
N PHE A 30 9.01 -14.09 5.67
CA PHE A 30 8.36 -13.93 6.97
C PHE A 30 7.28 -14.99 7.12
N ARG A 31 6.98 -15.40 8.37
CA ARG A 31 6.02 -16.49 8.64
C ARG A 31 4.56 -16.03 8.71
N ASN A 32 4.34 -14.82 9.20
CA ASN A 32 3.01 -14.27 9.45
C ASN A 32 3.02 -12.74 9.26
N LEU A 33 1.90 -12.08 9.56
CA LEU A 33 1.80 -10.63 9.41
C LEU A 33 2.69 -9.87 10.40
N ASP A 34 2.86 -10.42 11.60
CA ASP A 34 3.66 -9.82 12.66
C ASP A 34 5.15 -9.80 12.28
N GLY A 35 5.70 -10.93 11.84
CA GLY A 35 7.08 -10.99 11.33
C GLY A 35 7.30 -10.14 10.07
N PHE A 36 6.27 -9.92 9.25
CA PHE A 36 6.36 -8.92 8.17
C PHE A 36 6.45 -7.49 8.72
N ALA A 37 5.66 -7.16 9.74
CA ALA A 37 5.66 -5.85 10.36
C ALA A 37 7.01 -5.56 11.04
N GLU A 38 7.57 -6.53 11.76
CA GLU A 38 8.92 -6.48 12.33
C GLU A 38 9.97 -6.26 11.25
N LEU A 39 9.92 -7.01 10.15
CA LEU A 39 10.85 -6.90 9.02
C LEU A 39 10.92 -5.46 8.46
N VAL A 40 9.78 -4.76 8.41
CA VAL A 40 9.71 -3.38 7.89
C VAL A 40 9.81 -2.31 8.98
N GLY A 41 9.98 -2.70 10.25
CA GLY A 41 10.09 -1.80 11.40
C GLY A 41 8.80 -1.02 11.69
N LEU A 42 7.63 -1.66 11.55
CA LEU A 42 6.32 -1.08 11.84
C LEU A 42 5.49 -1.98 12.75
N SER A 43 4.42 -1.44 13.33
CA SER A 43 3.49 -2.25 14.12
C SER A 43 2.64 -3.18 13.25
N GLN A 44 2.28 -4.35 13.78
CA GLN A 44 1.33 -5.26 13.14
C GLN A 44 0.00 -4.57 12.80
N ALA A 45 -0.48 -3.67 13.67
CA ALA A 45 -1.69 -2.90 13.45
C ALA A 45 -1.57 -2.00 12.21
N THR A 46 -0.44 -1.31 12.04
CA THR A 46 -0.15 -0.49 10.86
C THR A 46 -0.15 -1.34 9.58
N ALA A 47 0.53 -2.49 9.59
CA ALA A 47 0.56 -3.40 8.44
C ALA A 47 -0.84 -3.94 8.11
N SER A 48 -1.61 -4.33 9.12
CA SER A 48 -2.99 -4.80 8.98
C SER A 48 -3.89 -3.74 8.35
N ARG A 49 -3.90 -2.51 8.88
CA ARG A 49 -4.71 -1.40 8.36
C ARG A 49 -4.35 -1.03 6.92
N PHE A 50 -3.06 -1.08 6.57
CA PHE A 50 -2.63 -0.87 5.20
C PHE A 50 -3.20 -1.93 4.25
N LEU A 51 -3.11 -3.21 4.61
CA LEU A 51 -3.55 -4.34 3.79
C LEU A 51 -5.08 -4.47 3.71
N SER A 52 -5.79 -4.07 4.76
CA SER A 52 -7.26 -4.02 4.75
C SER A 52 -7.78 -2.82 3.96
N GLY A 53 -6.96 -1.77 3.79
CA GLY A 53 -7.38 -0.52 3.20
C GLY A 53 -8.22 0.34 4.15
N ALA A 54 -8.09 0.13 5.46
CA ALA A 54 -8.88 0.84 6.46
C ALA A 54 -8.38 2.29 6.66
N GLU A 55 -7.09 2.57 6.46
CA GLU A 55 -6.53 3.91 6.69
C GLU A 55 -5.51 4.34 5.63
N GLN A 56 -5.43 5.66 5.44
CA GLN A 56 -4.35 6.32 4.72
C GLN A 56 -3.18 6.54 5.69
N GLY A 57 -2.21 5.63 5.67
CA GLY A 57 -0.94 5.83 6.38
C GLY A 57 -0.08 6.90 5.70
N SER A 58 1.00 7.34 6.35
CA SER A 58 1.96 8.27 5.74
C SER A 58 2.62 7.66 4.50
N LYS A 59 3.10 8.51 3.58
CA LYS A 59 3.86 8.08 2.40
C LYS A 59 5.10 7.27 2.81
N ALA A 60 5.80 7.70 3.85
CA ALA A 60 6.96 7.01 4.39
C ALA A 60 6.63 5.59 4.90
N ALA A 61 5.56 5.43 5.69
CA ALA A 61 5.12 4.11 6.17
C ALA A 61 4.69 3.22 5.00
N THR A 62 3.98 3.81 4.02
CA THR A 62 3.57 3.12 2.79
C THR A 62 4.78 2.61 2.03
N SER A 63 5.79 3.44 1.79
CA SER A 63 7.00 3.06 1.07
C SER A 63 7.75 1.92 1.76
N ARG A 64 7.84 1.92 3.11
CA ARG A 64 8.45 0.81 3.87
C ARG A 64 7.68 -0.50 3.70
N LEU A 65 6.35 -0.45 3.80
CA LEU A 65 5.50 -1.63 3.61
C LEU A 65 5.65 -2.19 2.19
N LEU A 66 5.66 -1.34 1.17
CA LEU A 66 5.84 -1.76 -0.21
C LEU A 66 7.23 -2.36 -0.45
N ALA A 67 8.29 -1.73 0.07
CA ALA A 67 9.64 -2.26 -0.03
C ALA A 67 9.77 -3.66 0.60
N GLY A 68 9.18 -3.88 1.78
CA GLY A 68 9.13 -5.21 2.40
C GLY A 68 8.35 -6.25 1.60
N LEU A 69 7.37 -5.81 0.81
CA LEU A 69 6.65 -6.68 -0.13
C LEU A 69 7.43 -6.92 -1.43
N GLY A 70 8.51 -6.20 -1.68
CA GLY A 70 9.25 -6.22 -2.95
C GLY A 70 8.52 -5.45 -4.06
N LEU A 71 7.75 -4.43 -3.69
CA LEU A 71 6.98 -3.58 -4.60
C LEU A 71 7.43 -2.12 -4.50
N THR A 72 7.25 -1.40 -5.59
CA THR A 72 7.42 0.05 -5.66
C THR A 72 6.10 0.78 -5.48
N PHE A 73 6.17 2.11 -5.27
CA PHE A 73 4.97 2.93 -5.12
C PHE A 73 4.14 2.95 -6.40
N GLU A 74 4.80 3.09 -7.54
CA GLU A 74 4.23 3.22 -8.88
C GLU A 74 3.57 1.92 -9.37
N GLU A 75 4.09 0.76 -8.97
CA GLU A 75 3.48 -0.54 -9.29
C GLU A 75 2.12 -0.76 -8.62
N VAL A 76 1.86 -0.04 -7.53
CA VAL A 76 0.68 -0.22 -6.67
C VAL A 76 -0.27 0.96 -6.73
N HIS A 77 0.23 2.17 -6.99
CA HIS A 77 -0.54 3.40 -6.97
C HIS A 77 -0.63 4.01 -8.36
N ARG A 78 -1.85 4.08 -8.89
CA ARG A 78 -2.15 4.83 -10.12
C ARG A 78 -2.71 6.19 -9.75
N LYS A 79 -2.20 7.27 -10.34
CA LYS A 79 -2.77 8.60 -10.13
C LYS A 79 -4.22 8.59 -10.59
N VAL A 80 -5.10 9.11 -9.75
CA VAL A 80 -6.46 9.47 -10.19
C VAL A 80 -6.31 10.83 -10.84
N GLU A 81 -6.49 10.89 -12.15
CA GLU A 81 -6.67 12.18 -12.81
C GLU A 81 -8.00 12.73 -12.32
N ALA A 82 -7.99 13.95 -11.77
CA ALA A 82 -9.22 14.66 -11.53
C ALA A 82 -9.94 14.73 -12.88
N ALA A 83 -11.14 14.15 -12.96
CA ALA A 83 -12.01 14.42 -14.09
C ALA A 83 -12.04 15.95 -14.22
N ARG A 84 -11.55 16.48 -15.34
CA ARG A 84 -11.80 17.88 -15.66
C ARG A 84 -13.31 17.98 -15.68
N GLU A 85 -13.88 18.65 -14.68
CA GLU A 85 -15.27 19.09 -14.75
C GLU A 85 -15.36 19.91 -16.03
N GLY A 86 -15.97 19.31 -17.05
CA GLY A 86 -16.34 20.01 -18.25
C GLY A 86 -17.28 21.12 -17.80
N SER A 87 -16.78 22.34 -17.77
CA SER A 87 -17.61 23.53 -17.82
C SER A 87 -18.43 23.43 -19.11
N ALA A 88 -19.64 22.89 -19.01
CA ALA A 88 -20.68 23.14 -19.98
C ALA A 88 -21.46 24.36 -19.47
N GLN A 89 -21.13 25.51 -20.06
CA GLN A 89 -21.92 26.73 -20.04
C GLN A 89 -23.27 26.50 -20.72
#